data_AF-A0A5D0X0X9-F1
#
_entry.id   AF-A0A5D0X0X9-F1
#
_cell.length_a   1.000
_cell.length_b   1.000
_cell.length_c   1.000
_cell.angle_alpha   90.00
_cell.angle_beta   90.00
_cell.angle_gamma   90.00
#
_symmetry.space_group_name_H-M   'P 1'
#
loop_
_entity.id
_entity.type
_entity.pdbx_description
1 polymer ?
#
loop_
_entity_poly.entity_id
_entity_poly.type
_entity_poly.pdbx_seq_one_letter_code
_entity_poly.pdbx_strand_id
1 'polypeptide(L)'
;MIHNRTSKVIDPISRKTRIRPNADSEWVIQDVPELRIIPEELWQAVQERRAQSFGTPFSRQQRPKRLLSGLGVCGICGARWIVFGKERWGCSGHRNGRGCTNSKSITTASFERRVLRGLQEKMLDPDLVKAFVTEYHQEFARRTADQAARRWKLERQIDEEGRKIQRLVAAIANGAEFDEIKSALAKAQQARERCKLELSELAAVPVIALHPEIAKTYRRQVTDLTRSLTSDEQTTLQAQTIIRSLIDQVILYPRDAER
;
A
#
# COMPACT_ATOMS: atom_id res chain seq x y z
N MET A 1 -23.71 3.94 19.36
CA MET A 1 -23.70 3.93 20.83
C MET A 1 -23.33 2.53 21.33
N ILE A 2 -22.43 2.42 22.32
CA ILE A 2 -22.05 1.14 22.95
C ILE A 2 -22.40 1.21 24.42
N HIS A 3 -23.18 0.24 24.92
CA HIS A 3 -23.58 0.17 26.32
C HIS A 3 -23.50 -1.27 26.85
N ASN A 4 -23.81 -1.47 28.13
CA ASN A 4 -23.65 -2.74 28.85
C ASN A 4 -22.19 -3.24 28.99
N ARG A 5 -21.22 -2.31 29.09
CA ARG A 5 -19.80 -2.66 29.28
C ARG A 5 -19.47 -3.20 30.67
N THR A 6 -20.32 -2.93 31.66
CA THR A 6 -20.08 -3.32 33.06
C THR A 6 -21.38 -3.69 33.75
N SER A 7 -21.34 -4.71 34.61
CA SER A 7 -22.43 -5.10 35.51
C SER A 7 -22.04 -4.88 36.98
N LYS A 8 -23.03 -4.64 37.84
CA LYS A 8 -22.84 -4.60 39.29
C LYS A 8 -23.17 -5.98 39.86
N VAL A 9 -22.20 -6.61 40.51
CA VAL A 9 -22.34 -7.93 41.13
C VAL A 9 -22.06 -7.80 42.63
N ILE A 10 -22.92 -8.36 43.47
CA ILE A 10 -22.72 -8.40 44.91
C ILE A 10 -21.86 -9.60 45.24
N ASP A 11 -20.75 -9.36 45.94
CA ASP A 11 -19.88 -10.42 46.45
C ASP A 11 -20.63 -11.23 47.51
N PRO A 12 -20.82 -12.56 47.33
CA PRO A 12 -21.65 -13.37 48.21
C PRO A 12 -21.05 -13.53 49.62
N ILE A 13 -19.74 -13.33 49.78
CA ILE A 13 -19.05 -13.46 51.08
C ILE A 13 -18.96 -12.10 51.75
N SER A 14 -18.51 -11.07 51.03
CA SER A 14 -18.27 -9.75 51.63
C SER A 14 -19.50 -8.84 51.63
N ARG A 15 -20.59 -9.22 50.93
CA ARG A 15 -21.81 -8.41 50.66
C ARG A 15 -21.54 -7.04 50.05
N LYS A 16 -20.33 -6.78 49.57
CA LYS A 16 -19.96 -5.52 48.93
C LYS A 16 -20.26 -5.61 47.44
N THR A 17 -20.86 -4.55 46.89
CA THR A 17 -21.08 -4.43 45.45
C THR A 17 -19.76 -4.17 44.74
N ARG A 18 -19.43 -4.99 43.74
CA ARG A 18 -18.29 -4.80 42.85
C ARG A 18 -18.77 -4.58 41.43
N ILE A 19 -18.07 -3.73 40.69
CA ILE A 19 -18.32 -3.51 39.26
C ILE A 19 -17.45 -4.52 38.50
N ARG A 20 -18.09 -5.37 37.70
CA ARG A 20 -17.44 -6.37 36.86
C ARG A 20 -17.50 -5.91 35.39
N PRO A 21 -16.39 -5.93 34.64
CA PRO A 21 -16.43 -5.74 33.20
C PRO A 21 -17.15 -6.93 32.55
N ASN A 22 -18.11 -6.62 31.69
CA ASN A 22 -18.85 -7.62 30.90
C ASN A 22 -18.02 -8.03 29.69
N ALA A 23 -18.20 -9.27 29.23
CA ALA A 23 -17.51 -9.76 28.04
C ALA A 23 -17.94 -8.96 26.79
N ASP A 24 -17.06 -8.85 25.79
CA ASP A 24 -17.34 -8.09 24.57
C ASP A 24 -18.59 -8.60 23.84
N SER A 25 -18.91 -9.89 23.96
CA SER A 25 -20.12 -10.51 23.41
C SER A 25 -21.42 -10.05 24.10
N GLU A 26 -21.32 -9.48 25.30
CA GLU A 26 -22.44 -8.94 26.07
C GLU A 26 -22.61 -7.43 25.83
N TRP A 27 -21.70 -6.80 25.08
CA TRP A 27 -21.80 -5.39 24.76
C TRP A 27 -22.91 -5.17 23.73
N VAL A 28 -23.79 -4.23 24.03
CA VAL A 28 -24.84 -3.85 23.09
C VAL A 28 -24.32 -2.70 22.25
N ILE A 29 -24.12 -2.97 20.96
CA ILE A 29 -23.62 -2.02 19.97
C ILE A 29 -24.80 -1.65 19.06
N GLN A 30 -25.21 -0.40 19.12
CA GLN A 30 -26.27 0.16 18.29
C GLN A 30 -25.68 1.25 17.38
N ASP A 31 -26.04 1.25 16.10
CA ASP A 31 -25.70 2.35 15.22
C ASP A 31 -26.61 3.57 15.49
N VAL A 32 -26.03 4.77 15.53
CA VAL A 32 -26.76 6.02 15.86
C VAL A 32 -26.30 7.13 14.91
N PRO A 33 -26.73 7.09 13.63
CA PRO A 33 -26.27 8.01 12.59
C PRO A 33 -26.53 9.49 12.90
N GLU A 34 -27.59 9.79 13.65
CA GLU A 34 -28.02 11.14 14.04
C GLU A 34 -27.07 11.83 15.02
N LEU A 35 -26.23 11.08 15.74
CA LEU A 35 -25.19 11.63 16.63
C LEU A 35 -23.80 11.65 15.98
N ARG A 36 -23.73 11.41 14.66
CA ARG A 36 -22.47 11.35 13.92
C ARG A 36 -21.89 12.76 13.76
N ILE A 37 -20.70 12.97 14.32
CA ILE A 37 -19.98 14.25 14.27
C ILE A 37 -19.20 14.40 12.96
N ILE A 38 -18.72 13.30 12.39
CA ILE A 38 -17.84 13.27 11.21
C ILE A 38 -18.46 12.36 10.14
N PRO A 39 -18.50 12.77 8.86
CA PRO A 39 -18.99 11.92 7.77
C PRO A 39 -18.32 10.55 7.75
N GLU A 40 -19.08 9.52 7.35
CA GLU A 40 -18.63 8.12 7.39
C GLU A 40 -17.42 7.91 6.46
N GLU A 41 -17.44 8.55 5.29
CA GLU A 41 -16.39 8.44 4.29
C GLU A 41 -15.06 8.99 4.83
N LEU A 42 -15.12 10.10 5.57
CA LEU A 42 -13.95 10.70 6.21
C LEU A 42 -13.47 9.84 7.39
N TRP A 43 -14.39 9.27 8.17
CA TRP A 43 -14.06 8.36 9.25
C TRP A 43 -13.32 7.11 8.74
N GLN A 44 -13.86 6.45 7.71
CA GLN A 44 -13.26 5.26 7.10
C GLN A 44 -11.87 5.57 6.52
N ALA A 45 -11.73 6.65 5.75
CA ALA A 45 -10.43 7.07 5.20
C ALA A 45 -9.36 7.29 6.28
N VAL A 46 -9.75 7.85 7.44
CA VAL A 46 -8.85 8.01 8.59
C VAL A 46 -8.51 6.67 9.23
N GLN A 47 -9.46 5.77 9.41
CA GLN A 47 -9.20 4.45 9.98
C GLN A 47 -8.27 3.63 9.09
N GLU A 48 -8.44 3.66 7.77
CA GLU A 48 -7.52 3.02 6.81
C GLU A 48 -6.10 3.58 6.93
N ARG A 49 -5.95 4.91 6.99
CA ARG A 49 -4.63 5.54 7.19
C ARG A 49 -4.02 5.18 8.54
N ARG A 50 -4.82 5.08 9.60
CA ARG A 50 -4.34 4.63 10.92
C ARG A 50 -3.92 3.17 10.87
N ALA A 51 -4.68 2.29 10.21
CA ALA A 51 -4.37 0.87 10.00
C ALA A 51 -3.01 0.68 9.32
N GLN A 52 -2.71 1.49 8.29
CA GLN A 52 -1.39 1.51 7.64
C GLN A 52 -0.24 1.95 8.57
N SER A 53 -0.55 2.58 9.70
CA SER A 53 0.40 3.06 10.71
C SER A 53 0.42 2.21 11.99
N PHE A 54 -0.40 1.16 12.10
CA PHE A 54 -0.48 0.30 13.28
C PHE A 54 0.82 -0.48 13.48
N GLY A 55 1.33 -0.51 14.72
CA GLY A 55 2.61 -1.13 15.09
C GLY A 55 3.78 -0.15 15.28
N THR A 56 3.58 1.14 14.97
CA THR A 56 4.59 2.18 15.19
C THR A 56 4.29 2.93 16.50
N PRO A 57 5.16 2.86 17.54
CA PRO A 57 4.97 3.58 18.80
C PRO A 57 4.68 5.07 18.59
N PHE A 58 3.87 5.70 19.45
CA PHE A 58 3.56 7.14 19.38
C PHE A 58 4.81 8.04 19.32
N SER A 59 5.90 7.62 19.97
CA SER A 59 7.22 8.28 19.89
C SER A 59 7.86 8.22 18.48
N ARG A 60 7.49 7.25 17.66
CA ARG A 60 7.86 7.11 16.24
C ARG A 60 6.82 7.72 15.29
N GLN A 61 5.62 8.05 15.78
CA GLN A 61 4.62 8.86 15.07
C GLN A 61 4.88 10.37 15.23
N GLN A 62 5.81 10.77 16.10
CA GLN A 62 6.26 12.15 16.18
C GLN A 62 6.83 12.56 14.82
N ARG A 63 6.33 13.71 14.32
CA ARG A 63 6.79 14.30 13.07
C ARG A 63 8.31 14.40 13.12
N PRO A 64 9.04 13.75 12.18
CA PRO A 64 10.48 13.83 12.17
C PRO A 64 10.86 15.31 11.98
N LYS A 65 11.58 15.89 12.94
CA LYS A 65 12.01 17.30 12.90
C LYS A 65 12.95 17.61 11.72
N ARG A 66 13.50 16.56 11.07
CA ARG A 66 14.48 16.65 9.98
C ARG A 66 14.19 15.56 8.94
N LEU A 67 14.50 15.85 7.68
CA LEU A 67 14.15 15.02 6.50
C LEU A 67 14.59 13.56 6.66
N LEU A 68 15.78 13.32 7.21
CA LEU A 68 16.41 11.99 7.27
C LEU A 68 16.25 11.26 8.60
N SER A 69 15.41 11.78 9.51
CA SER A 69 15.20 11.15 10.83
C SER A 69 14.67 9.73 10.70
N GLY A 70 15.37 8.78 11.33
CA GLY A 70 15.02 7.36 11.32
C GLY A 70 15.44 6.59 10.06
N LEU A 71 15.99 7.26 9.03
CA LEU A 71 16.37 6.62 7.76
C LEU A 71 17.85 6.25 7.67
N GLY A 72 18.73 6.97 8.38
CA GLY A 72 20.17 6.72 8.36
C GLY A 72 20.60 5.51 9.19
N VAL A 73 21.39 4.62 8.61
CA VAL A 73 22.04 3.48 9.29
C VAL A 73 23.53 3.39 9.00
N CYS A 74 24.27 2.82 9.95
CA CYS A 74 25.70 2.62 9.81
C CYS A 74 25.99 1.35 9.02
N GLY A 75 26.77 1.46 7.94
CA GLY A 75 27.20 0.30 7.15
C GLY A 75 28.19 -0.64 7.84
N ILE A 76 28.72 -0.28 9.02
CA ILE A 76 29.64 -1.13 9.79
C ILE A 76 28.89 -1.98 10.83
N CYS A 77 28.00 -1.38 11.61
CA CYS A 77 27.35 -2.06 12.74
C CYS A 77 25.83 -2.19 12.61
N GLY A 78 25.24 -1.69 11.52
CA GLY A 78 23.78 -1.65 11.32
C GLY A 78 23.03 -0.68 12.25
N ALA A 79 23.70 -0.08 13.25
CA ALA A 79 23.05 0.84 14.18
C ALA A 79 22.60 2.12 13.49
N ARG A 80 21.55 2.75 14.02
CA ARG A 80 20.99 3.99 13.46
C ARG A 80 21.97 5.15 13.57
N TRP A 81 21.94 6.04 12.60
CA TRP A 81 22.52 7.36 12.73
C TRP A 81 21.54 8.28 13.45
N ILE A 82 22.04 8.94 14.49
CA ILE A 82 21.27 9.85 15.33
C ILE A 82 21.86 11.25 15.25
N VAL A 83 21.00 12.25 15.45
CA VAL A 83 21.42 13.64 15.60
C VAL A 83 22.02 13.82 16.99
N PHE A 84 23.17 14.47 17.08
CA PHE A 84 23.81 14.89 18.31
C PHE A 84 24.32 16.33 18.18
N GLY A 85 24.41 17.03 19.32
CA GLY A 85 24.79 18.45 19.34
C GLY A 85 23.79 19.33 18.59
N LYS A 86 24.25 20.45 18.02
CA LYS A 86 23.36 21.39 17.34
C LYS A 86 22.79 20.82 16.04
N GLU A 87 23.60 20.26 15.15
CA GLU A 87 23.14 19.74 13.83
C GLU A 87 24.08 18.71 13.19
N ARG A 88 24.54 17.72 13.95
CA ARG A 88 25.43 16.68 13.41
C ARG A 88 24.83 15.30 13.58
N TRP A 89 25.08 14.43 12.61
CA TRP A 89 24.69 13.04 12.63
C TRP A 89 25.89 12.14 12.87
N GLY A 90 25.69 11.06 13.62
CA GLY A 90 26.72 10.06 13.87
C GLY A 90 26.13 8.71 14.24
N CYS A 91 26.97 7.68 14.15
CA CYS A 91 26.59 6.32 14.49
C CYS A 91 26.26 6.19 15.98
N SER A 92 25.02 5.79 16.30
CA SER A 92 24.60 5.53 17.69
C SER A 92 25.38 4.39 18.33
N GLY A 93 25.74 3.35 17.57
CA GLY A 93 26.54 2.23 18.06
C GLY A 93 27.93 2.65 18.55
N HIS A 94 28.59 3.59 17.87
CA HIS A 94 29.89 4.10 18.29
C HIS A 94 29.75 5.02 19.52
N ARG A 95 28.77 5.93 19.47
CA ARG A 95 28.57 6.94 20.53
C ARG A 95 28.06 6.35 21.84
N ASN A 96 27.21 5.34 21.78
CA ASN A 96 26.65 4.69 22.97
C ASN A 96 27.53 3.54 23.48
N GLY A 97 28.80 3.47 23.06
CA GLY A 97 29.77 2.48 23.55
C GLY A 97 29.48 1.03 23.12
N ARG A 98 28.73 0.80 22.04
CA ARG A 98 28.39 -0.55 21.54
C ARG A 98 29.44 -1.12 20.56
N GLY A 99 30.71 -0.71 20.68
CA GLY A 99 31.83 -1.32 19.95
C GLY A 99 31.94 -1.03 18.45
N CYS A 100 31.19 -0.06 17.90
CA CYS A 100 31.35 0.31 16.48
C CYS A 100 32.59 1.20 16.28
N THR A 101 33.36 0.97 15.22
CA THR A 101 34.56 1.75 14.85
C THR A 101 34.24 3.04 14.08
N ASN A 102 32.98 3.25 13.68
CA ASN A 102 32.58 4.42 12.89
C ASN A 102 32.50 5.70 13.74
N SER A 103 33.63 6.40 13.85
CA SER A 103 33.76 7.68 14.57
C SER A 103 33.40 8.91 13.73
N LYS A 104 33.05 8.74 12.45
CA LYS A 104 32.76 9.85 11.55
C LYS A 104 31.41 10.49 11.88
N SER A 105 31.31 11.78 11.58
CA SER A 105 30.07 12.53 11.69
C SER A 105 29.88 13.45 10.48
N ILE A 106 28.62 13.76 10.17
CA ILE A 106 28.23 14.61 9.05
C ILE A 106 27.26 15.69 9.53
N THR A 107 27.30 16.89 8.96
CA THR A 107 26.30 17.93 9.28
C THR A 107 24.95 17.57 8.66
N THR A 108 23.85 18.00 9.28
CA THR A 108 22.50 17.81 8.71
C THR A 108 22.44 18.32 7.26
N ALA A 109 22.89 19.55 7.03
CA ALA A 109 22.89 20.15 5.70
C ALA A 109 23.69 19.34 4.67
N SER A 110 24.88 18.83 5.04
CA SER A 110 25.67 18.00 4.12
C SER A 110 25.04 16.63 3.90
N PHE A 111 24.37 16.07 4.91
CA PHE A 111 23.75 14.76 4.82
C PHE A 111 22.52 14.82 3.90
N GLU A 112 21.63 15.75 4.17
CA GLU A 112 20.42 15.98 3.37
C GLU A 112 20.77 16.33 1.92
N ARG A 113 21.73 17.23 1.69
CA ARG A 113 22.18 17.56 0.34
C ARG A 113 22.71 16.35 -0.44
N ARG A 114 23.50 15.48 0.20
CA ARG A 114 24.06 14.29 -0.47
C ARG A 114 22.97 13.27 -0.79
N VAL A 115 22.01 13.06 0.11
CA VAL A 115 20.90 12.12 -0.13
C VAL A 115 19.98 12.65 -1.23
N LEU A 116 19.60 13.92 -1.17
CA LEU A 116 18.76 14.56 -2.19
C LEU A 116 19.44 14.54 -3.55
N ARG A 117 20.74 14.85 -3.61
CA ARG A 117 21.53 14.74 -4.84
C ARG A 117 21.57 13.30 -5.36
N GLY A 118 21.80 12.32 -4.48
CA GLY A 118 21.81 10.91 -4.87
C GLY A 118 20.45 10.43 -5.39
N LEU A 119 19.35 10.89 -4.78
CA LEU A 119 18.00 10.64 -5.29
C LEU A 119 17.78 11.24 -6.66
N GLN A 120 18.19 12.51 -6.86
CA GLN A 120 18.14 13.15 -8.17
C GLN A 120 19.01 12.42 -9.19
N GLU A 121 20.22 11.98 -8.85
CA GLU A 121 21.08 11.29 -9.81
C GLU A 121 20.58 9.86 -10.13
N LYS A 122 20.11 9.11 -9.13
CA LYS A 122 19.73 7.70 -9.26
C LYS A 122 18.30 7.45 -9.72
N MET A 123 17.34 8.29 -9.33
CA MET A 123 15.96 8.18 -9.84
C MET A 123 15.84 8.68 -11.28
N LEU A 124 16.82 9.45 -11.75
CA LEU A 124 16.82 10.06 -13.08
C LEU A 124 17.77 9.36 -14.05
N ASP A 125 18.48 8.31 -13.64
CA ASP A 125 19.41 7.55 -14.49
C ASP A 125 18.66 7.06 -15.76
N PRO A 126 18.98 7.62 -16.93
CA PRO A 126 18.28 7.32 -18.18
C PRO A 126 18.29 5.84 -18.52
N ASP A 127 19.35 5.12 -18.14
CA ASP A 127 19.54 3.74 -18.54
C ASP A 127 18.74 2.80 -17.64
N LEU A 128 18.65 3.07 -16.33
CA LEU A 128 17.79 2.32 -15.41
C LEU A 128 16.30 2.51 -15.74
N VAL A 129 15.90 3.73 -16.05
CA VAL A 129 14.51 4.02 -16.42
C VAL A 129 14.17 3.41 -17.78
N LYS A 130 15.08 3.48 -18.76
CA LYS A 130 14.87 2.87 -20.08
C LYS A 130 14.82 1.35 -20.01
N ALA A 131 15.71 0.71 -19.25
CA ALA A 131 15.69 -0.74 -19.04
C ALA A 131 14.38 -1.18 -18.37
N PHE A 132 14.00 -0.50 -17.28
CA PHE A 132 12.75 -0.77 -16.57
C PHE A 132 11.51 -0.56 -17.44
N VAL A 133 11.43 0.55 -18.19
CA VAL A 133 10.32 0.83 -19.11
C VAL A 133 10.27 -0.20 -20.24
N THR A 134 11.42 -0.63 -20.76
CA THR A 134 11.48 -1.64 -21.83
C THR A 134 11.00 -3.00 -21.34
N GLU A 135 11.53 -3.49 -20.22
CA GLU A 135 11.09 -4.75 -19.62
C GLU A 135 9.62 -4.69 -19.22
N TYR A 136 9.17 -3.58 -18.65
CA TYR A 136 7.76 -3.38 -18.32
C TYR A 136 6.87 -3.42 -19.55
N HIS A 137 7.23 -2.73 -20.64
CA HIS A 137 6.44 -2.77 -21.87
C HIS A 137 6.39 -4.17 -22.49
N GLN A 138 7.49 -4.93 -22.45
CA GLN A 138 7.52 -6.31 -22.94
C GLN A 138 6.61 -7.22 -22.10
N GLU A 139 6.72 -7.15 -20.78
CA GLU A 139 5.91 -7.93 -19.87
C GLU A 139 4.43 -7.54 -19.94
N PHE A 140 4.15 -6.25 -20.07
CA PHE A 140 2.81 -5.72 -20.25
C PHE A 140 2.20 -6.11 -21.59
N ALA A 141 2.95 -6.06 -22.68
CA ALA A 141 2.50 -6.51 -23.98
C ALA A 141 2.17 -8.01 -23.95
N ARG A 142 3.01 -8.82 -23.29
CA ARG A 142 2.75 -10.25 -23.08
C ARG A 142 1.46 -10.47 -22.29
N ARG A 143 1.30 -9.83 -21.13
CA ARG A 143 0.09 -9.95 -20.30
C ARG A 143 -1.17 -9.46 -21.01
N THR A 144 -1.07 -8.38 -21.79
CA THR A 144 -2.18 -7.86 -22.59
C THR A 144 -2.57 -8.85 -23.69
N ALA A 145 -1.59 -9.47 -24.36
CA ALA A 145 -1.85 -10.51 -25.36
C ALA A 145 -2.51 -11.75 -24.74
N ASP A 146 -2.04 -12.20 -23.57
CA ASP A 146 -2.62 -13.34 -22.84
C ASP A 146 -4.06 -13.04 -22.38
N GLN A 147 -4.31 -11.83 -21.87
CA GLN A 147 -5.65 -11.37 -21.50
C GLN A 147 -6.58 -11.28 -22.71
N ALA A 148 -6.11 -10.76 -23.84
CA ALA A 148 -6.87 -10.70 -25.08
C ALA A 148 -7.22 -12.10 -25.61
N ALA A 149 -6.25 -13.03 -25.57
CA ALA A 149 -6.47 -14.42 -25.96
C ALA A 149 -7.47 -15.13 -25.02
N ARG A 150 -7.39 -14.90 -23.71
CA ARG A 150 -8.32 -15.47 -22.73
C ARG A 150 -9.74 -14.90 -22.89
N ARG A 151 -9.84 -13.58 -23.09
CA ARG A 151 -11.10 -12.89 -23.40
C ARG A 151 -11.76 -13.48 -24.66
N TRP A 152 -11.00 -13.60 -25.74
CA TRP A 152 -11.49 -14.18 -27.00
C TRP A 152 -12.01 -15.61 -26.82
N LYS A 153 -11.30 -16.45 -26.03
CA LYS A 153 -11.76 -17.81 -25.70
C LYS A 153 -13.07 -17.82 -24.92
N LEU A 154 -13.22 -16.96 -23.91
CA LEU A 154 -14.43 -16.85 -23.09
C LEU A 154 -15.63 -16.35 -23.91
N GLU A 155 -15.44 -15.31 -24.73
CA GLU A 155 -16.46 -14.79 -25.63
C GLU A 155 -16.94 -15.87 -26.62
N ARG A 156 -16.00 -16.64 -27.20
CA ARG A 156 -16.33 -17.75 -28.09
C ARG A 156 -17.11 -18.87 -27.38
N GLN A 157 -16.73 -19.23 -26.16
CA GLN A 157 -17.45 -20.24 -25.37
C GLN A 157 -18.87 -19.78 -25.00
N ILE A 158 -19.06 -18.50 -24.67
CA ILE A 158 -20.38 -17.92 -24.41
C ILE A 158 -21.29 -18.04 -25.64
N ASP A 159 -20.75 -17.77 -26.83
CA ASP A 159 -21.49 -17.89 -28.09
C ASP A 159 -21.82 -19.35 -28.45
N GLU A 160 -20.87 -20.26 -28.27
CA GLU A 160 -21.06 -21.69 -28.52
C GLU A 160 -22.12 -22.30 -27.60
N GLU A 161 -22.06 -22.02 -26.30
CA GLU A 161 -23.08 -22.46 -25.34
C GLU A 161 -24.43 -21.75 -25.58
N GLY A 162 -24.43 -20.48 -26.00
CA GLY A 162 -25.63 -19.77 -26.42
C GLY A 162 -26.34 -20.45 -27.60
N ARG A 163 -25.59 -20.82 -28.64
CA ARG A 163 -26.11 -21.58 -29.80
C ARG A 163 -26.58 -22.98 -29.41
N LYS A 164 -25.95 -23.60 -28.41
CA LYS A 164 -26.37 -24.92 -27.89
C LYS A 164 -27.69 -24.83 -27.12
N ILE A 165 -27.84 -23.82 -26.26
CA ILE A 165 -29.09 -23.51 -25.56
C ILE A 165 -30.23 -23.29 -26.55
N GLN A 166 -30.04 -22.47 -27.60
CA GLN A 166 -31.07 -22.23 -28.62
C GLN A 166 -31.53 -23.53 -29.31
N ARG A 167 -30.59 -24.40 -29.67
CA ARG A 167 -30.91 -25.71 -30.30
C ARG A 167 -31.67 -26.64 -29.36
N LEU A 168 -31.28 -26.71 -28.09
CA LEU A 168 -31.96 -27.54 -27.09
C LEU A 168 -33.38 -27.02 -26.81
N VAL A 169 -33.56 -25.70 -26.73
CA VAL A 169 -34.88 -25.08 -26.56
C VAL A 169 -35.78 -25.35 -27.77
N ALA A 170 -35.25 -25.26 -29.00
CA ALA A 170 -35.99 -25.59 -30.20
C ALA A 170 -36.40 -27.08 -30.26
N ALA A 171 -35.54 -27.99 -29.78
CA ALA A 171 -35.86 -29.41 -29.69
C ALA A 171 -36.98 -29.71 -28.67
N ILE A 172 -37.01 -29.01 -27.53
CA ILE A 172 -38.12 -29.10 -26.55
C ILE A 172 -39.42 -28.61 -27.19
N ALA A 173 -39.38 -27.47 -27.90
CA ALA A 173 -40.56 -26.90 -28.57
C ALA A 173 -41.16 -27.85 -29.63
N ASN A 174 -40.36 -28.75 -30.20
CA ASN A 174 -40.77 -29.73 -31.19
C ASN A 174 -41.19 -31.10 -30.60
N GLY A 175 -41.31 -31.23 -29.27
CA GLY A 175 -41.92 -32.40 -28.62
C GLY A 175 -41.00 -33.58 -28.31
N ALA A 176 -39.68 -33.36 -28.16
CA ALA A 176 -38.73 -34.42 -27.77
C ALA A 176 -38.76 -34.74 -26.26
N GLU A 177 -38.40 -35.99 -25.90
CA GLU A 177 -38.31 -36.53 -24.53
C GLU A 177 -37.53 -35.62 -23.54
N PHE A 178 -38.07 -35.49 -22.33
CA PHE A 178 -37.96 -34.27 -21.52
C PHE A 178 -36.77 -34.21 -20.53
N ASP A 179 -36.16 -35.33 -20.13
CA ASP A 179 -35.21 -35.33 -19.01
C ASP A 179 -33.74 -35.11 -19.43
N GLU A 180 -33.28 -35.77 -20.50
CA GLU A 180 -31.90 -35.61 -20.98
C GLU A 180 -31.66 -34.21 -21.54
N ILE A 181 -32.66 -33.65 -22.24
CA ILE A 181 -32.58 -32.30 -22.82
C ILE A 181 -32.58 -31.24 -21.71
N LYS A 182 -33.38 -31.42 -20.65
CA LYS A 182 -33.39 -30.53 -19.49
C LYS A 182 -32.05 -30.53 -18.75
N SER A 183 -31.44 -31.70 -18.57
CA SER A 183 -30.09 -31.82 -17.99
C SER A 183 -29.03 -31.15 -18.87
N ALA A 184 -29.08 -31.35 -20.18
CA ALA A 184 -28.17 -30.72 -21.13
C ALA A 184 -28.32 -29.20 -21.17
N LEU A 185 -29.55 -28.69 -21.07
CA LEU A 185 -29.87 -27.26 -21.02
C LEU A 185 -29.32 -26.61 -19.75
N ALA A 186 -29.55 -27.22 -18.59
CA ALA A 186 -29.04 -26.72 -17.31
C ALA A 186 -27.49 -26.65 -17.30
N LYS A 187 -26.82 -27.68 -17.83
CA LYS A 187 -25.35 -27.70 -17.96
C LYS A 187 -24.84 -26.59 -18.88
N ALA A 188 -25.48 -26.37 -20.03
CA ALA A 188 -25.10 -25.33 -20.98
C ALA A 188 -25.31 -23.93 -20.40
N GLN A 189 -26.41 -23.71 -19.67
CA GLN A 189 -26.68 -22.44 -18.96
C GLN A 189 -25.63 -22.17 -17.88
N GLN A 190 -25.30 -23.17 -17.05
CA GLN A 190 -24.29 -23.03 -16.02
C GLN A 190 -22.90 -22.75 -16.60
N ALA A 191 -22.53 -23.42 -17.68
CA ALA A 191 -21.26 -23.18 -18.38
C ALA A 191 -21.19 -21.76 -18.94
N ARG A 192 -22.28 -21.26 -19.55
CA ARG A 192 -22.38 -19.90 -20.07
C ARG A 192 -22.26 -18.85 -18.97
N GLU A 193 -22.95 -19.02 -17.85
CA GLU A 193 -22.86 -18.05 -16.74
C GLU A 193 -21.49 -18.06 -16.06
N ARG A 194 -20.85 -19.23 -15.93
CA ARG A 194 -19.46 -19.30 -15.46
C ARG A 194 -18.51 -18.50 -16.37
N CYS A 195 -18.65 -18.65 -17.69
CA CYS A 195 -17.79 -17.91 -18.64
C CYS A 195 -18.03 -16.40 -18.59
N LYS A 196 -19.29 -15.95 -18.38
CA LYS A 196 -19.61 -14.52 -18.22
C LYS A 196 -19.06 -13.94 -16.92
N LEU A 197 -19.12 -14.68 -15.82
CA LEU A 197 -18.51 -14.26 -14.55
C LEU A 197 -16.99 -14.09 -14.71
N GLU A 198 -16.31 -15.08 -15.29
CA GLU A 198 -14.87 -15.02 -15.55
C GLU A 198 -14.50 -13.84 -16.48
N LEU A 199 -15.32 -13.56 -17.50
CA LEU A 199 -15.14 -12.40 -18.38
C LEU A 199 -15.30 -11.07 -17.64
N SER A 200 -16.23 -10.98 -16.69
CA SER A 200 -16.44 -9.77 -15.88
C SER A 200 -15.29 -9.50 -14.91
N GLU A 201 -14.71 -10.55 -14.32
CA GLU A 201 -13.52 -10.45 -13.47
C GLU A 201 -12.28 -9.99 -14.25
N LEU A 202 -12.14 -10.46 -15.50
CA LEU A 202 -11.06 -10.04 -16.41
C LEU A 202 -11.13 -8.54 -16.78
N ALA A 203 -12.33 -7.97 -16.87
CA ALA A 203 -12.54 -6.56 -17.24
C ALA A 203 -12.28 -5.57 -16.08
N ALA A 204 -12.29 -6.03 -14.83
CA ALA A 204 -12.16 -5.18 -13.64
C ALA A 204 -10.72 -4.79 -13.29
N VAL A 205 -9.70 -5.31 -13.99
CA VAL A 205 -8.29 -5.02 -13.72
C VAL A 205 -7.84 -3.82 -14.57
N PRO A 206 -7.61 -2.63 -13.99
CA PRO A 206 -7.14 -1.48 -14.75
C PRO A 206 -5.71 -1.74 -15.24
N VAL A 207 -5.56 -1.68 -16.56
CA VAL A 207 -4.29 -1.86 -17.26
C VAL A 207 -3.51 -0.54 -17.15
N ILE A 208 -2.54 -0.45 -16.24
CA ILE A 208 -1.68 0.74 -16.09
C ILE A 208 -0.61 0.72 -17.18
N ALA A 209 -0.83 1.45 -18.27
CA ALA A 209 0.22 1.68 -19.28
C ALA A 209 1.24 2.67 -18.72
N LEU A 210 2.45 2.20 -18.37
CA LEU A 210 3.56 3.10 -18.05
C LEU A 210 4.05 3.73 -19.35
N HIS A 211 3.62 4.96 -19.64
CA HIS A 211 4.05 5.69 -20.82
C HIS A 211 5.49 6.25 -20.62
N PRO A 212 6.36 6.22 -21.65
CA PRO A 212 7.73 6.74 -21.56
C PRO A 212 7.84 8.19 -21.07
N GLU A 213 6.80 8.99 -21.32
CA GLU A 213 6.71 10.39 -20.87
C GLU A 213 6.47 10.52 -19.35
N ILE A 214 5.93 9.48 -18.69
CA ILE A 214 5.77 9.47 -17.22
C ILE A 214 7.12 9.59 -16.55
N ALA A 215 8.17 8.97 -17.10
CA ALA A 215 9.53 9.13 -16.58
C ALA A 215 9.95 10.60 -16.55
N LYS A 216 9.70 11.36 -17.63
CA LYS A 216 10.04 12.79 -17.70
C LYS A 216 9.17 13.64 -16.78
N THR A 217 7.87 13.36 -16.71
CA THR A 217 6.96 14.02 -15.76
C THR A 217 7.39 13.75 -14.32
N TYR A 218 7.77 12.52 -14.00
CA TYR A 218 8.31 12.12 -12.71
C TYR A 218 9.63 12.83 -12.40
N ARG A 219 10.53 12.96 -13.39
CA ARG A 219 11.76 13.76 -13.26
C ARG A 219 11.46 15.19 -12.83
N ARG A 220 10.50 15.81 -13.52
CA ARG A 220 10.08 17.20 -13.26
C ARG A 220 9.46 17.32 -11.87
N GLN A 221 8.55 16.42 -11.50
CA GLN A 221 7.91 16.40 -10.19
C GLN A 221 8.93 16.22 -9.05
N VAL A 222 9.90 15.32 -9.17
CA VAL A 222 10.95 15.11 -8.15
C VAL A 222 11.88 16.33 -8.05
N THR A 223 12.19 16.97 -9.18
CA THR A 223 12.99 18.21 -9.21
C THR A 223 12.24 19.35 -8.53
N ASP A 224 10.96 19.52 -8.85
CA ASP A 224 10.09 20.53 -8.28
C ASP A 224 9.86 20.28 -6.78
N LEU A 225 9.69 19.03 -6.36
CA LEU A 225 9.64 18.62 -4.95
C LEU A 225 10.91 18.98 -4.20
N THR A 226 12.09 18.76 -4.81
CA THR A 226 13.35 19.13 -4.18
C THR A 226 13.51 20.64 -4.05
N ARG A 227 13.04 21.42 -5.04
CA ARG A 227 13.05 22.89 -5.00
C ARG A 227 12.08 23.44 -3.94
N SER A 228 10.95 22.77 -3.75
CA SER A 228 9.93 23.12 -2.75
C SER A 228 10.39 22.91 -1.30
N LEU A 229 11.50 22.18 -1.06
CA LEU A 229 12.13 22.07 0.25
C LEU A 229 12.83 23.36 0.73
N THR A 230 12.92 24.38 -0.14
CA THR A 230 13.47 25.72 0.18
C THR A 230 12.39 26.81 0.28
N SER A 231 11.11 26.44 0.18
CA SER A 231 9.96 27.36 0.19
C SER A 231 9.26 27.38 1.56
N ASP A 232 8.11 28.07 1.67
CA ASP A 232 7.28 28.18 2.89
C ASP A 232 7.17 26.88 3.73
N GLU A 233 7.03 27.05 5.05
CA GLU A 233 7.06 25.97 6.05
C GLU A 233 6.06 24.85 5.76
N GLN A 234 4.87 25.20 5.26
CA GLN A 234 3.80 24.23 4.96
C GLN A 234 4.07 23.40 3.68
N THR A 235 4.67 24.03 2.66
CA THR A 235 5.09 23.38 1.41
C THR A 235 6.26 22.43 1.66
N THR A 236 7.17 22.82 2.56
CA THR A 236 8.31 22.01 2.98
C THR A 236 7.84 20.69 3.64
N LEU A 237 6.79 20.72 4.46
CA LEU A 237 6.29 19.51 5.15
C LEU A 237 5.69 18.46 4.20
N GLN A 238 4.94 18.91 3.19
CA GLN A 238 4.38 18.00 2.19
C GLN A 238 5.48 17.38 1.33
N ALA A 239 6.44 18.20 0.89
CA ALA A 239 7.59 17.74 0.12
C ALA A 239 8.45 16.72 0.90
N GLN A 240 8.69 16.95 2.20
CA GLN A 240 9.41 16.01 3.05
C GLN A 240 8.71 14.65 3.16
N THR A 241 7.39 14.63 3.26
CA THR A 241 6.62 13.37 3.37
C THR A 241 6.79 12.52 2.11
N ILE A 242 6.64 13.14 0.94
CA ILE A 242 6.79 12.48 -0.36
C ILE A 242 8.23 12.00 -0.57
N ILE A 243 9.22 12.84 -0.26
CA ILE A 243 10.63 12.44 -0.43
C ILE A 243 11.00 11.29 0.50
N ARG A 244 10.46 11.27 1.72
CA ARG A 244 10.68 10.15 2.66
C ARG A 244 10.02 8.86 2.19
N SER A 245 8.89 8.89 1.49
CA SER A 245 8.28 7.67 0.95
C SER A 245 9.09 7.07 -0.20
N LEU A 246 10.01 7.83 -0.80
CA LEU A 246 10.92 7.36 -1.85
C LEU A 246 12.20 6.72 -1.29
N ILE A 247 12.43 6.79 0.02
CA ILE A 247 13.65 6.31 0.67
C ILE A 247 13.28 5.24 1.70
N ASP A 248 13.68 3.99 1.45
CA ASP A 248 13.58 2.94 2.45
C ASP A 248 14.65 3.11 3.55
N GLN A 249 15.93 3.22 3.15
CA GLN A 249 17.04 3.37 4.08
C GLN A 249 18.24 4.09 3.44
N VAL A 250 19.01 4.83 4.25
CA VAL A 250 20.27 5.45 3.84
C VAL A 250 21.43 4.82 4.61
N ILE A 251 22.29 4.07 3.90
CA ILE A 251 23.44 3.40 4.50
C ILE A 251 24.68 4.29 4.41
N LEU A 252 25.28 4.62 5.55
CA LEU A 252 26.46 5.47 5.65
C LEU A 252 27.70 4.65 5.98
N TYR A 253 28.69 4.72 5.10
CA TYR A 253 30.03 4.19 5.30
C TYR A 253 31.00 5.33 5.66
N PRO A 254 31.95 5.11 6.59
CA PRO A 254 33.03 6.07 6.78
C PRO A 254 33.83 6.12 5.48
N ARG A 255 34.17 7.33 5.03
CA ARG A 255 35.18 7.46 3.98
C ARG A 255 36.52 7.10 4.62
N ASP A 256 37.24 6.16 4.03
CA ASP A 256 38.64 5.94 4.39
C ASP A 256 39.36 7.29 4.28
N ALA A 257 40.20 7.59 5.26
CA ALA A 257 41.02 8.79 5.18
C ALA A 257 41.92 8.60 3.95
N GLU A 258 41.63 9.35 2.88
CA GLU A 258 42.57 9.54 1.78
C GLU A 258 43.92 9.90 2.41
N ARG A 259 44.89 9.00 2.26
CA ARG A 259 46.32 9.28 2.44
C ARG A 259 46.81 10.06 1.24
#